data_AF-A0A7X9BRA5-F1
#
_entry.id   AF-A0A7X9BRA5-F1
#
_cell.length_a   1.000
_cell.length_b   1.000
_cell.length_c   1.000
_cell.angle_alpha   90.00
_cell.angle_beta   90.00
_cell.angle_gamma   90.00
#
_symmetry.space_group_name_H-M   'P 1'
#
loop_
_entity.id
_entity.type
_entity.pdbx_description
1 polymer ?
#
loop_
_entity_poly.entity_id
_entity_poly.type
_entity_poly.pdbx_seq_one_letter_code
_entity_poly.pdbx_strand_id
1 'polypeptide(L)' 'MESLVCEIAKDRLITDFDKAFEELGLFVTGLWFDDSEGFSVIVELSADEGVIVFNAS' A
#
# COMPACT_ATOMS: atom_id res chain seq x y z
N MET A 1 -3.77 21.58 -2.47
CA MET A 1 -4.18 21.59 -1.06
C MET A 1 -4.95 20.29 -0.86
N GLU A 2 -4.28 19.26 -0.34
CA GLU A 2 -4.97 18.02 0.03
C GLU A 2 -5.95 18.35 1.15
N SER A 3 -7.20 17.88 1.04
CA SER A 3 -8.19 18.12 2.10
C SER A 3 -7.92 17.15 3.25
N LEU A 4 -8.28 17.54 4.47
CA LEU A 4 -8.24 16.65 5.65
C LEU A 4 -8.94 15.30 5.39
N VAL A 5 -9.98 15.28 4.55
CA VAL A 5 -10.70 14.07 4.16
C VAL A 5 -9.83 13.17 3.27
N CYS A 6 -9.03 13.75 2.38
CA CYS A 6 -8.09 13.01 1.53
C CYS A 6 -6.98 12.38 2.37
N GLU A 7 -6.45 13.09 3.37
CA GLU A 7 -5.45 12.55 4.29
C GLU A 7 -6.00 11.36 5.09
N ILE A 8 -7.20 11.50 5.67
CA ILE A 8 -7.84 10.39 6.40
C ILE A 8 -8.12 9.18 5.49
N ALA A 9 -8.54 9.42 4.25
CA ALA A 9 -8.77 8.34 3.28
C ALA A 9 -7.44 7.64 2.92
N LYS A 10 -6.36 8.41 2.76
CA LYS A 10 -5.01 7.90 2.50
C LYS A 10 -4.50 7.03 3.63
N ASP A 11 -4.61 7.49 4.88
CA ASP A 11 -4.14 6.75 6.05
C ASP A 11 -4.90 5.43 6.25
N ARG A 12 -6.22 5.45 6.02
CA ARG A 12 -7.05 4.23 6.06
C ARG A 12 -6.64 3.26 4.96
N LEU A 13 -6.42 3.76 3.76
CA LEU A 13 -6.02 2.94 2.62
C LEU A 13 -4.65 2.27 2.86
N ILE A 14 -3.69 2.99 3.42
CA ILE A 14 -2.38 2.43 3.82
C ILE A 14 -2.59 1.31 4.85
N THR A 15 -3.38 1.57 5.89
CA THR A 15 -3.66 0.57 6.95
C THR A 15 -4.31 -0.70 6.39
N ASP A 16 -5.25 -0.54 5.46
CA ASP A 16 -5.94 -1.67 4.84
C ASP A 16 -5.01 -2.46 3.92
N PHE A 17 -4.12 -1.79 3.19
CA PHE A 17 -3.07 -2.45 2.41
C PHE A 17 -2.07 -3.19 3.29
N ASP A 18 -1.56 -2.57 4.36
CA ASP A 18 -0.62 -3.21 5.28
C ASP A 18 -1.20 -4.52 5.82
N LYS A 19 -2.46 -4.53 6.27
CA LYS A 19 -3.12 -5.75 6.75
C LYS A 19 -3.29 -6.81 5.67
N ALA A 20 -3.63 -6.41 4.45
CA ALA A 20 -3.82 -7.35 3.34
C ALA A 20 -2.49 -7.99 2.90
N PHE A 21 -1.39 -7.26 3.04
CA PHE A 21 -0.05 -7.66 2.62
C PHE A 21 0.78 -8.30 3.74
N GLU A 22 0.40 -8.11 5.01
CA GLU A 22 1.03 -8.72 6.18
C GLU A 22 1.06 -10.25 6.08
N GLU A 23 -0.03 -10.87 5.62
CA GLU A 23 -0.11 -12.32 5.39
C GLU A 23 0.90 -12.83 4.34
N LEU A 24 1.36 -11.95 3.46
CA LEU A 24 2.35 -12.22 2.42
C LEU A 24 3.79 -11.84 2.84
N GLY A 25 3.98 -11.35 4.06
CA GLY A 25 5.27 -10.83 4.53
C GLY A 25 5.67 -9.50 3.86
N LEU A 26 4.69 -8.79 3.31
CA LEU A 26 4.86 -7.51 2.62
C LEU A 26 4.28 -6.37 3.48
N PHE A 27 4.90 -5.20 3.42
CA PHE A 27 4.41 -3.99 4.09
C PHE A 27 4.57 -2.77 3.18
N VAL A 28 3.67 -1.78 3.33
CA VAL A 28 3.66 -0.56 2.52
C VAL A 28 4.72 0.41 3.03
N THR A 29 5.60 0.86 2.15
CA THR A 29 6.60 1.90 2.45
C THR A 29 6.25 3.26 1.88
N GLY A 30 5.34 3.29 0.89
CA GLY A 30 4.92 4.53 0.24
C GLY A 30 3.59 4.38 -0.47
N LEU A 31 2.82 5.47 -0.48
CA LEU A 31 1.57 5.56 -1.23
C LEU A 31 1.38 6.96 -1.79
N TRP A 32 1.18 7.07 -3.10
CA TRP A 32 0.88 8.32 -3.77
C TRP A 32 -0.15 8.14 -4.87
N PHE A 33 -0.87 9.23 -5.12
CA PHE A 33 -1.82 9.31 -6.21
C PHE A 33 -1.11 9.89 -7.42
N ASP A 34 -1.27 9.25 -8.57
CA ASP A 34 -0.79 9.75 -9.85
C ASP A 34 -2.00 10.20 -10.68
N ASP A 35 -2.01 11.50 -10.95
CA ASP A 35 -3.05 12.22 -11.67
C ASP A 35 -2.75 12.35 -13.17
N SER A 36 -1.66 11.74 -13.67
CA SER A 36 -1.24 11.89 -15.07
C SER A 36 -2.19 11.19 -16.06
N GLU A 37 -2.67 9.98 -15.75
CA GLU A 37 -3.71 9.30 -16.52
C GLU A 37 -4.58 8.39 -15.63
N GLY A 38 -5.90 8.62 -15.64
CA GLY A 38 -6.87 7.64 -15.12
C GLY A 38 -7.04 7.57 -13.60
N PHE A 39 -6.47 8.49 -12.81
CA PHE A 39 -6.45 8.43 -11.34
C PHE A 39 -5.93 7.08 -10.86
N SER A 40 -4.60 6.93 -10.88
CA SER A 40 -3.96 5.71 -10.38
C SER A 40 -3.43 5.91 -8.96
N VAL A 41 -3.39 4.83 -8.20
CA VAL A 41 -2.73 4.77 -6.89
C VAL A 41 -1.49 3.94 -7.06
N ILE A 42 -0.34 4.53 -6.78
CA ILE A 42 0.94 3.83 -6.78
C ILE A 42 1.27 3.48 -5.33
N VAL A 43 1.50 2.20 -5.10
CA VAL A 43 1.85 1.63 -3.79
C VAL A 43 3.24 1.06 -3.89
N GLU A 44 4.13 1.52 -3.02
CA GLU A 44 5.46 0.97 -2.84
C GLU A 44 5.43 -0.03 -1.68
N LEU A 45 5.94 -1.22 -1.94
CA LEU A 45 5.96 -2.33 -1.00
C LEU A 45 7.40 -2.73 -0.70
N SER A 46 7.66 -3.11 0.54
CA SER A 46 8.87 -3.80 0.96
C SER A 46 8.50 -5.16 1.55
N ALA A 47 9.48 -6.04 1.63
CA ALA A 47 9.32 -7.40 2.10
C ALA A 47 10.31 -7.68 3.21
N ASP A 48 9.86 -8.36 4.27
CA ASP A 48 10.80 -8.98 5.20
C ASP A 48 11.27 -10.30 4.60
N GLU A 49 12.55 -10.38 4.21
CA GLU A 49 13.17 -11.57 3.60
C GLU A 49 13.00 -12.84 4.46
N GLY A 50 12.74 -12.70 5.78
CA GLY A 50 12.46 -13.81 6.68
C GLY A 50 11.04 -14.40 6.63
N VAL A 51 10.09 -13.73 5.96
CA VAL A 51 8.64 -14.02 6.07
C VAL A 51 7.98 -14.31 4.71
N ILE A 52 8.71 -14.18 3.59
CA ILE A 52 8.10 -14.38 2.26
C ILE A 52 7.75 -15.87 2.02
N VAL A 53 6.48 -16.22 2.20
CA VAL A 53 5.94 -17.55 1.89
C VAL A 53 5.49 -17.59 0.44
N PHE A 54 6.39 -17.92 -0.49
CA PHE A 54 5.99 -18.27 -1.85
C PHE A 54 5.41 -19.70 -1.86
N ASN A 55 4.10 -19.85 -1.66
CA ASN A 55 3.42 -21.07 -2.09
C ASN A 55 3.21 -21.01 -3.61
N ALA A 56 4.27 -21.31 -4.37
CA ALA A 56 4.14 -21.63 -5.78
C ALA A 56 3.47 -23.01 -5.88
N SER A 57 2.18 -23.03 -6.23
CA SER A 57 1.46 -24.24 -6.65
C SER A 57 1.50 -24.38 -8.16
#